data_AF-A0A822EZH9-F1
#
_entry.id   AF-A0A822EZH9-F1
#
_cell.length_a   1.000
_cell.length_b   1.000
_cell.length_c   1.000
_cell.angle_alpha   90.00
_cell.angle_beta   90.00
_cell.angle_gamma   90.00
#
_symmetry.space_group_name_H-M   'P 1'
#
loop_
_entity.id
_entity.type
_entity.pdbx_description
1 polymer ?
#
loop_
_entity_poly.entity_id
_entity_poly.type
_entity_poly.pdbx_seq_one_letter_code
_entity_poly.pdbx_strand_id
1 'polypeptide(L)'
;LVGTAMRFLSTLAARSHHCSMFEGGDTLKIVCEQVILPNLFLRESDVEEFEDNPEEYIRKDIEKSDSATRRRAACDFLQALCIFFESQVIALYSQYIEAMQKEYLQNPTQNWSKKDTCIFLVLALASKGETQKLGITKTSSFISIPVFYANSILPELQNLDVNSLPLIKADCLKFLIYVRNQLDRDALVKSLPECARYLSSHNIVVQTYAAHAMERLLLVRHPADQKHTAITKNDLIPYAQSMYDKLFQILTSDKSYENEYVMRAVMRFSSSLHEGVLPYLNQLMDKLVLILRRSSR
;
A
#
# COMPACT_ATOMS: atom_id res chain seq x y z
N LEU A 1 23.19 5.09 12.96
CA LEU A 1 23.74 6.44 12.71
C LEU A 1 22.97 7.22 11.63
N VAL A 2 22.92 6.75 10.37
CA VAL A 2 22.31 7.52 9.25
C VAL A 2 20.84 7.90 9.50
N GLY A 3 20.01 6.95 9.95
CA GLY A 3 18.61 7.24 10.30
C GLY A 3 18.46 8.30 11.39
N THR A 4 19.33 8.26 12.41
CA THR A 4 19.34 9.25 13.51
C THR A 4 19.71 10.65 13.00
N ALA A 5 20.72 10.76 12.13
CA ALA A 5 21.11 12.02 11.52
C ALA A 5 19.99 12.62 10.66
N MET A 6 19.30 11.80 9.84
CA MET A 6 18.14 12.27 9.06
C MET A 6 16.98 12.72 9.94
N ARG A 7 16.72 12.05 11.07
CA ARG A 7 15.71 12.52 12.03
C ARG A 7 16.07 13.87 12.62
N PHE A 8 17.33 14.07 12.99
CA PHE A 8 17.80 15.38 13.44
C PHE A 8 17.58 16.46 12.38
N LEU A 9 17.98 16.21 11.12
CA LEU A 9 17.74 17.14 10.02
C LEU A 9 16.25 17.39 9.75
N SER A 10 15.41 16.36 9.86
CA SER A 10 13.94 16.48 9.78
C SER A 10 13.40 17.44 10.84
N THR A 11 13.88 17.34 12.09
CA THR A 11 13.46 18.29 13.15
C THR A 11 13.89 19.73 12.90
N LEU A 12 15.02 19.95 12.23
CA LEU A 12 15.46 21.28 11.83
C LEU A 12 14.63 21.82 10.65
N ALA A 13 14.41 21.00 9.63
CA ALA A 13 13.62 21.36 8.44
C ALA A 13 12.18 21.72 8.79
N ALA A 14 11.60 21.11 9.82
CA ALA A 14 10.25 21.41 10.28
C ALA A 14 10.12 22.72 11.08
N ARG A 15 11.23 23.41 11.42
CA ARG A 15 11.23 24.65 12.21
C ARG A 15 11.47 25.87 11.33
N SER A 16 10.59 26.87 11.43
CA SER A 16 10.68 28.13 10.67
C SER A 16 12.01 28.87 10.84
N HIS A 17 12.62 28.84 12.03
CA HIS A 17 13.89 29.51 12.29
C HIS A 17 15.11 28.84 11.63
N HIS A 18 14.99 27.57 11.22
CA HIS A 18 16.08 26.80 10.61
C HIS A 18 15.80 26.46 9.13
N CYS A 19 14.63 26.80 8.59
CA CYS A 19 14.28 26.44 7.21
C CYS A 19 15.20 27.14 6.19
N SER A 20 15.69 28.35 6.48
CA SER A 20 16.63 29.08 5.62
C SER A 20 17.95 28.34 5.37
N MET A 21 18.31 27.38 6.23
CA MET A 21 19.48 26.51 6.00
C MET A 21 19.32 25.61 4.77
N PHE A 22 18.08 25.36 4.35
CA PHE A 22 17.76 24.54 3.18
C PHE A 22 17.40 25.37 1.95
N GLU A 23 17.18 26.69 2.10
CA GLU A 23 16.74 27.59 1.03
C GLU A 23 17.89 28.06 0.12
N GLY A 24 19.13 28.10 0.64
CA GLY A 24 20.27 28.68 -0.08
C GLY A 24 20.83 27.81 -1.21
N GLY A 25 20.97 28.40 -2.41
CA GLY A 25 21.71 27.82 -3.54
C GLY A 25 21.15 26.47 -4.00
N ASP A 26 22.04 25.50 -4.24
CA ASP A 26 21.69 24.13 -4.62
C ASP A 26 21.43 23.21 -3.41
N THR A 27 21.37 23.73 -2.18
CA THR A 27 21.32 22.92 -0.95
C THR A 27 20.10 22.00 -0.91
N LEU A 28 18.90 22.52 -1.20
CA LEU A 28 17.67 21.73 -1.23
C LEU A 28 17.79 20.57 -2.23
N LYS A 29 18.33 20.86 -3.42
CA LYS A 29 18.55 19.89 -4.48
C LYS A 29 19.54 18.81 -4.04
N ILE A 30 20.69 19.19 -3.49
CA ILE A 30 21.72 18.27 -2.99
C ILE A 30 21.14 17.38 -1.88
N VAL A 31 20.41 17.95 -0.92
CA VAL A 31 19.78 17.19 0.16
C VAL A 31 18.79 16.16 -0.39
N CYS A 32 17.93 16.56 -1.32
CA CYS A 32 16.99 15.65 -1.95
C CYS A 32 17.70 14.53 -2.73
N GLU A 33 18.69 14.86 -3.56
CA GLU A 33 19.33 13.92 -4.47
C GLU A 33 20.38 13.01 -3.81
N GLN A 34 21.17 13.56 -2.89
CA GLN A 34 22.34 12.87 -2.33
C GLN A 34 22.06 12.28 -0.95
N VAL A 35 21.05 12.79 -0.23
CA VAL A 35 20.71 12.31 1.12
C VAL A 35 19.40 11.55 1.13
N ILE A 36 18.31 12.13 0.62
CA ILE A 36 16.99 11.53 0.75
C ILE A 36 16.82 10.39 -0.27
N LEU A 37 16.94 10.69 -1.57
CA LEU A 37 16.68 9.73 -2.66
C LEU A 37 17.41 8.38 -2.52
N PRO A 38 18.72 8.33 -2.22
CA PRO A 38 19.44 7.06 -2.10
C PRO A 38 18.96 6.21 -0.92
N ASN A 39 18.37 6.85 0.10
CA ASN A 39 17.85 6.19 1.30
C ASN A 39 16.36 5.84 1.21
N LEU A 40 15.73 6.12 0.07
CA LEU A 40 14.35 5.70 -0.24
C LEU A 40 14.29 4.38 -1.01
N PHE A 41 15.40 3.94 -1.60
CA PHE A 41 15.50 2.62 -2.21
C PHE A 41 15.42 1.53 -1.15
N LEU A 42 14.69 0.47 -1.48
CA LEU A 42 14.66 -0.74 -0.69
C LEU A 42 16.06 -1.37 -0.64
N ARG A 43 16.46 -1.92 0.51
CA ARG A 43 17.75 -2.63 0.63
C ARG A 43 17.60 -4.11 0.37
N GLU A 44 18.73 -4.74 0.07
CA GLU A 44 18.83 -6.20 -0.05
C GLU A 44 18.29 -6.92 1.20
N SER A 45 18.63 -6.46 2.41
CA SER A 45 18.08 -7.02 3.66
C SER A 45 16.55 -6.93 3.77
N ASP A 46 15.95 -5.89 3.19
CA ASP A 46 14.48 -5.73 3.19
C ASP A 46 13.85 -6.68 2.15
N VAL A 47 14.55 -6.95 1.03
CA VAL A 47 14.16 -7.97 0.04
C VAL A 47 14.26 -9.37 0.63
N GLU A 48 15.37 -9.69 1.28
CA GLU A 48 15.58 -10.96 1.98
C GLU A 48 14.49 -11.17 3.04
N GLU A 49 14.15 -10.14 3.83
CA GLU A 49 13.06 -10.24 4.81
C GLU A 49 11.70 -10.47 4.14
N PHE A 50 11.43 -9.84 2.98
CA PHE A 50 10.21 -10.08 2.20
C PHE A 50 10.11 -11.54 1.70
N GLU A 51 11.23 -12.16 1.33
CA GLU A 51 11.28 -13.52 0.78
C GLU A 51 11.31 -14.60 1.87
N ASP A 52 12.15 -14.41 2.89
CA ASP A 52 12.47 -15.42 3.90
C ASP A 52 11.61 -15.31 5.16
N ASN A 53 11.11 -14.11 5.50
CA ASN A 53 10.32 -13.87 6.71
C ASN A 53 9.09 -12.97 6.45
N PRO A 54 8.12 -13.47 5.66
CA PRO A 54 6.97 -12.68 5.22
C PRO A 54 6.11 -12.16 6.38
N GLU A 55 5.99 -12.92 7.47
CA GLU A 55 5.22 -12.52 8.66
C GLU A 55 5.81 -11.29 9.33
N GLU A 56 7.13 -11.27 9.55
CA GLU A 56 7.82 -10.13 10.14
C GLU A 56 7.80 -8.92 9.21
N TYR A 57 7.94 -9.12 7.89
CA TYR A 57 7.80 -8.06 6.90
C TYR A 57 6.41 -7.38 7.01
N ILE A 58 5.33 -8.17 7.01
CA ILE A 58 3.95 -7.69 7.13
C ILE A 58 3.76 -6.92 8.46
N ARG A 59 4.23 -7.50 9.57
CA ARG A 59 4.10 -6.92 10.92
C ARG A 59 4.84 -5.58 11.03
N LYS A 60 6.03 -5.46 10.46
CA LYS A 60 6.79 -4.21 10.43
C LYS A 60 6.09 -3.13 9.61
N ASP A 61 5.58 -3.50 8.45
CA ASP A 61 5.07 -2.54 7.48
C ASP A 61 3.62 -2.08 7.78
N ILE A 62 2.70 -3.03 8.04
CA ILE A 62 1.28 -2.71 8.27
C ILE A 62 1.06 -2.16 9.69
N GLU A 63 1.66 -2.78 10.71
CA GLU A 63 1.46 -2.37 12.11
C GLU A 63 2.34 -1.17 12.50
N LYS A 64 3.26 -0.77 11.62
CA LYS A 64 4.28 0.27 11.86
C LYS A 64 5.13 -0.02 13.11
N SER A 65 5.34 -1.30 13.41
CA SER A 65 6.01 -1.74 14.65
C SER A 65 7.50 -1.40 14.68
N ASP A 66 8.13 -1.21 13.52
CA ASP A 66 9.50 -0.71 13.39
C ASP A 66 9.52 0.75 12.88
N SER A 67 9.21 1.68 13.80
CA SER A 67 9.28 3.12 13.54
C SER A 67 10.69 3.64 13.22
N ALA A 68 11.72 2.78 13.27
CA ALA A 68 13.11 3.20 13.24
C ALA A 68 13.87 2.90 11.91
N THR A 69 13.19 2.51 10.83
CA THR A 69 13.87 2.22 9.56
C THR A 69 14.50 3.45 8.90
N ARG A 70 15.51 3.23 8.06
CA ARG A 70 16.18 4.31 7.32
C ARG A 70 15.25 4.90 6.24
N ARG A 71 14.49 4.05 5.56
CA ARG A 71 13.49 4.44 4.55
C ARG A 71 12.44 5.36 5.17
N ARG A 72 11.99 5.02 6.39
CA ARG A 72 11.11 5.88 7.18
C ARG A 72 11.75 7.21 7.54
N ALA A 73 12.99 7.21 8.04
CA ALA A 73 13.69 8.45 8.39
C ALA A 73 13.92 9.39 7.18
N ALA A 74 14.21 8.83 6.00
CA ALA A 74 14.30 9.60 4.75
C ALA A 74 12.93 10.19 4.35
N CYS A 75 11.85 9.41 4.49
CA CYS A 75 10.49 9.86 4.26
C CYS A 75 10.07 10.98 5.23
N ASP A 76 10.34 10.84 6.53
CA ASP A 76 10.03 11.87 7.52
C ASP A 76 10.84 13.15 7.26
N PHE A 77 12.07 13.04 6.75
CA PHE A 77 12.87 14.19 6.34
C PHE A 77 12.29 14.86 5.08
N LEU A 78 11.87 14.08 4.09
CA LEU A 78 11.18 14.58 2.90
C LEU A 78 9.90 15.35 3.26
N GLN A 79 9.06 14.76 4.11
CA GLN A 79 7.81 15.38 4.56
C GLN A 79 8.06 16.67 5.35
N ALA A 80 9.12 16.73 6.16
CA ALA A 80 9.51 17.95 6.87
C ALA A 80 9.92 19.07 5.90
N LEU A 81 10.68 18.78 4.84
CA LEU A 81 11.02 19.78 3.83
C LEU A 81 9.78 20.29 3.09
N CYS A 82 8.80 19.42 2.83
CA CYS A 82 7.53 19.78 2.20
C CYS A 82 6.62 20.68 3.07
N ILE A 83 7.00 21.04 4.30
CA ILE A 83 6.28 22.04 5.11
C ILE A 83 6.49 23.45 4.54
N PHE A 84 7.73 23.78 4.15
CA PHE A 84 8.08 25.11 3.64
C PHE A 84 8.40 25.13 2.14
N PHE A 85 8.86 24.01 1.58
CA PHE A 85 9.38 23.93 0.22
C PHE A 85 8.58 23.00 -0.68
N GLU A 86 7.29 22.78 -0.39
CA GLU A 86 6.44 21.79 -1.08
C GLU A 86 6.54 21.85 -2.60
N SER A 87 6.29 23.02 -3.19
CA SER A 87 6.30 23.22 -4.65
C SER A 87 7.65 22.85 -5.25
N GLN A 88 8.75 23.33 -4.65
CA GLN A 88 10.11 23.11 -5.15
C GLN A 88 10.51 21.63 -5.04
N VAL A 89 10.22 21.00 -3.90
CA VAL A 89 10.51 19.59 -3.64
C VAL A 89 9.72 18.69 -4.59
N ILE A 90 8.42 18.94 -4.77
CA ILE A 90 7.59 18.14 -5.67
C ILE A 90 8.04 18.35 -7.12
N ALA A 91 8.33 19.58 -7.56
CA ALA A 91 8.82 19.84 -8.91
C ALA A 91 10.13 19.10 -9.20
N LEU A 92 11.06 19.05 -8.24
CA LEU A 92 12.31 18.30 -8.34
C LEU A 92 12.03 16.80 -8.48
N TYR A 93 11.26 16.23 -7.57
CA TYR A 93 11.00 14.79 -7.55
C TYR A 93 10.09 14.29 -8.67
N SER A 94 9.23 15.12 -9.24
CA SER A 94 8.44 14.77 -10.43
C SER A 94 9.34 14.38 -11.61
N GLN A 95 10.45 15.10 -11.83
CA GLN A 95 11.42 14.76 -12.88
C GLN A 95 12.08 13.40 -12.63
N TYR A 96 12.42 13.11 -11.36
CA TYR A 96 12.98 11.83 -10.96
C TYR A 96 11.99 10.68 -11.10
N ILE A 97 10.72 10.89 -10.72
CA ILE A 97 9.66 9.89 -10.89
C ILE A 97 9.49 9.56 -12.38
N GLU A 98 9.43 10.56 -13.26
CA GLU A 98 9.31 10.34 -14.70
C GLU A 98 10.49 9.56 -15.29
N ALA A 99 11.72 9.92 -14.91
CA ALA A 99 12.93 9.22 -15.34
C ALA A 99 12.94 7.76 -14.87
N MET A 100 12.68 7.51 -13.58
CA MET A 100 12.64 6.18 -12.99
C MET A 100 11.52 5.30 -13.59
N GLN A 101 10.37 5.88 -13.92
CA GLN A 101 9.31 5.15 -14.64
C GLN A 101 9.73 4.75 -16.06
N LYS A 102 10.42 5.64 -16.79
CA LYS A 102 10.94 5.31 -18.13
C LYS A 102 11.99 4.19 -18.07
N GLU A 103 12.90 4.26 -17.11
CA GLU A 103 13.91 3.20 -16.87
C GLU A 103 13.25 1.86 -16.53
N TYR A 104 12.21 1.86 -15.69
CA TYR A 104 11.45 0.66 -15.37
C TYR A 104 10.86 -0.01 -16.61
N LEU A 105 10.25 0.77 -17.51
CA LEU A 105 9.62 0.24 -18.72
C LEU A 105 10.62 -0.39 -19.71
N GLN A 106 11.90 -0.01 -19.65
CA GLN A 106 12.93 -0.61 -20.51
C GLN A 106 13.27 -2.05 -20.10
N ASN A 107 13.31 -2.32 -18.79
CA ASN A 107 13.55 -3.67 -18.28
C ASN A 107 12.90 -3.85 -16.88
N PRO A 108 11.61 -4.23 -16.83
CA PRO A 108 10.88 -4.34 -15.56
C PRO A 108 11.53 -5.30 -14.56
N THR A 109 12.15 -6.38 -15.05
CA THR A 109 12.78 -7.40 -14.19
C THR A 109 14.07 -6.94 -13.52
N GLN A 110 14.84 -6.06 -14.16
CA GLN A 110 16.08 -5.53 -13.57
C GLN A 110 15.85 -4.21 -12.84
N ASN A 111 14.90 -3.40 -13.32
CA ASN A 111 14.66 -2.04 -12.82
C ASN A 111 13.46 -1.96 -11.87
N TRP A 112 13.02 -3.07 -11.28
CA TRP A 112 11.87 -3.12 -10.35
C TRP A 112 12.05 -2.14 -9.18
N SER A 113 13.26 -1.98 -8.66
CA SER A 113 13.55 -1.10 -7.51
C SER A 113 13.23 0.37 -7.78
N LYS A 114 13.30 0.78 -9.05
CA LYS A 114 12.90 2.12 -9.52
C LYS A 114 11.39 2.30 -9.40
N LYS A 115 10.61 1.27 -9.73
CA LYS A 115 9.14 1.29 -9.61
C LYS A 115 8.70 1.31 -8.15
N ASP A 116 9.26 0.45 -7.31
CA ASP A 116 9.03 0.48 -5.85
C ASP A 116 9.31 1.89 -5.29
N THR A 117 10.48 2.46 -5.60
CA THR A 117 10.87 3.79 -5.13
C THR A 117 9.92 4.87 -5.63
N CYS A 118 9.47 4.82 -6.89
CA CYS A 118 8.45 5.72 -7.43
C CYS A 118 7.13 5.65 -6.65
N ILE A 119 6.62 4.45 -6.40
CA ILE A 119 5.36 4.25 -5.66
C ILE A 119 5.50 4.82 -4.24
N PHE A 120 6.60 4.51 -3.57
CA PHE A 120 6.89 5.01 -2.23
C PHE A 120 7.00 6.55 -2.18
N LEU A 121 7.70 7.14 -3.15
CA LEU A 121 7.89 8.59 -3.24
C LEU A 121 6.56 9.31 -3.45
N VAL A 122 5.71 8.80 -4.35
CA VAL A 122 4.39 9.39 -4.62
C VAL A 122 3.51 9.32 -3.39
N LEU A 123 3.51 8.20 -2.65
CA LEU A 123 2.78 8.12 -1.37
C LEU A 123 3.31 9.14 -0.35
N ALA A 124 4.63 9.26 -0.22
CA ALA A 124 5.26 10.19 0.72
C ALA A 124 4.95 11.66 0.41
N LEU A 125 5.03 12.06 -0.86
CA LEU A 125 4.78 13.43 -1.31
C LEU A 125 3.29 13.77 -1.36
N ALA A 126 2.43 12.81 -1.72
CA ALA A 126 1.00 13.04 -1.79
C ALA A 126 0.39 13.15 -0.38
N SER A 127 0.89 12.41 0.61
CA SER A 127 0.31 12.39 1.96
C SER A 127 0.62 13.67 2.74
N LYS A 128 -0.43 14.44 3.06
CA LYS A 128 -0.37 15.61 3.98
C LYS A 128 -0.99 15.33 5.35
N GLY A 129 -1.63 14.16 5.47
CA GLY A 129 -2.26 13.68 6.68
C GLY A 129 -2.82 12.30 6.43
N GLU A 130 -2.57 11.39 7.36
CA GLU A 130 -3.02 10.00 7.27
C GLU A 130 -3.39 9.46 8.65
N THR A 131 -4.22 8.43 8.67
CA THR A 131 -4.47 7.61 9.86
C THR A 131 -4.48 6.14 9.45
N GLN A 132 -4.16 5.22 10.36
CA GLN A 132 -4.26 3.78 10.06
C GLN A 132 -5.68 3.38 9.63
N LYS A 133 -6.71 4.00 10.23
CA LYS A 133 -8.11 3.68 9.95
C LYS A 133 -8.60 4.21 8.61
N LEU A 134 -8.19 5.41 8.21
CA LEU A 134 -8.69 6.07 6.99
C LEU A 134 -7.65 6.12 5.85
N GLY A 135 -6.43 5.63 6.04
CA GLY A 135 -5.36 5.89 5.07
C GLY A 135 -5.09 7.39 4.96
N ILE A 136 -4.74 7.86 3.76
CA ILE A 136 -4.55 9.27 3.49
C ILE A 136 -5.89 10.00 3.64
N THR A 137 -5.89 11.12 4.37
CA THR A 137 -7.06 11.98 4.62
C THR A 137 -6.90 13.35 4.00
N LYS A 138 -5.66 13.79 3.77
CA LYS A 138 -5.33 15.05 3.09
C LYS A 138 -4.22 14.79 2.08
N THR A 139 -4.38 15.35 0.89
CA THR A 139 -3.41 15.22 -0.20
C THR A 139 -2.81 16.55 -0.60
N SER A 140 -1.58 16.50 -1.12
CA SER A 140 -1.01 17.62 -1.86
C SER A 140 -1.83 17.94 -3.11
N SER A 141 -1.98 19.22 -3.45
CA SER A 141 -2.60 19.66 -4.71
C SER A 141 -1.70 19.48 -5.93
N PHE A 142 -0.40 19.24 -5.73
CA PHE A 142 0.57 19.10 -6.82
C PHE A 142 0.63 17.66 -7.38
N ILE A 143 0.01 16.69 -6.72
CA ILE A 143 0.07 15.27 -7.10
C ILE A 143 -1.34 14.72 -7.33
N SER A 144 -1.58 14.27 -8.55
CA SER A 144 -2.84 13.59 -8.90
C SER A 144 -2.72 12.09 -8.66
N ILE A 145 -3.22 11.64 -7.50
CA ILE A 145 -3.31 10.22 -7.16
C ILE A 145 -4.12 9.42 -8.20
N PRO A 146 -5.31 9.87 -8.67
CA PRO A 146 -6.07 9.11 -9.66
C PRO A 146 -5.31 8.88 -10.97
N VAL A 147 -4.55 9.89 -11.43
CA VAL A 147 -3.72 9.77 -12.64
C VAL A 147 -2.58 8.78 -12.42
N PHE A 148 -1.88 8.86 -11.28
CA PHE A 148 -0.82 7.91 -10.97
C PHE A 148 -1.36 6.48 -10.82
N TYR A 149 -2.52 6.32 -10.20
CA TYR A 149 -3.21 5.03 -10.10
C TYR A 149 -3.48 4.45 -11.49
N ALA A 150 -4.15 5.20 -12.37
CA ALA A 150 -4.52 4.73 -13.70
C ALA A 150 -3.31 4.38 -14.58
N ASN A 151 -2.25 5.20 -14.54
CA ASN A 151 -1.10 5.05 -15.43
C ASN A 151 -0.02 4.10 -14.91
N SER A 152 0.12 3.99 -13.59
CA SER A 152 1.26 3.29 -12.98
C SER A 152 0.88 2.09 -12.12
N ILE A 153 -0.29 2.08 -11.48
CA ILE A 153 -0.67 1.02 -10.53
C ILE A 153 -1.62 0.03 -11.18
N LEU A 154 -2.67 0.51 -11.85
CA LEU A 154 -3.67 -0.33 -12.49
C LEU A 154 -3.08 -1.31 -13.52
N PRO A 155 -2.14 -0.93 -14.41
CA PRO A 155 -1.54 -1.87 -15.36
C PRO A 155 -0.80 -3.02 -14.66
N GLU A 156 -0.15 -2.73 -13.52
CA GLU A 156 0.50 -3.75 -12.72
C GLU A 156 -0.50 -4.70 -12.07
N LEU A 157 -1.60 -4.17 -11.54
CA LEU A 157 -2.67 -4.98 -10.95
C LEU A 157 -3.36 -5.86 -12.00
N GLN A 158 -3.51 -5.37 -13.24
CA GLN A 158 -4.15 -6.11 -14.33
C GLN A 158 -3.25 -7.18 -14.96
N ASN A 159 -1.96 -7.20 -14.65
CA ASN A 159 -1.03 -8.21 -15.17
C ASN A 159 -1.59 -9.63 -14.95
N LEU A 160 -1.54 -10.46 -15.99
CA LEU A 160 -2.09 -11.82 -15.96
C LEU A 160 -1.30 -12.73 -15.01
N ASP A 161 0.01 -12.54 -14.90
CA ASP A 161 0.86 -13.30 -14.00
C ASP A 161 0.87 -12.66 -12.60
N VAL A 162 0.05 -13.23 -11.72
CA VAL A 162 -0.09 -12.83 -10.32
C VAL A 162 1.16 -13.08 -9.47
N ASN A 163 2.13 -13.86 -9.98
CA ASN A 163 3.38 -14.18 -9.30
C ASN A 163 4.58 -13.41 -9.85
N SER A 164 4.40 -12.68 -10.95
CA SER A 164 5.44 -11.80 -11.49
C SER A 164 5.72 -10.65 -10.52
N LEU A 165 7.00 -10.36 -10.27
CA LEU A 165 7.47 -9.23 -9.45
C LEU A 165 6.66 -9.04 -8.16
N PRO A 166 6.63 -10.04 -7.26
CA PRO A 166 5.72 -10.06 -6.11
C PRO A 166 5.85 -8.82 -5.21
N LEU A 167 7.05 -8.26 -5.10
CA LEU A 167 7.31 -7.03 -4.36
C LEU A 167 6.53 -5.83 -4.96
N ILE A 168 6.57 -5.67 -6.29
CA ILE A 168 5.82 -4.61 -6.98
C ILE A 168 4.32 -4.82 -6.87
N LYS A 169 3.85 -6.07 -6.87
CA LYS A 169 2.43 -6.37 -6.63
C LYS A 169 2.02 -5.99 -5.21
N ALA A 170 2.85 -6.31 -4.22
CA ALA A 170 2.64 -5.89 -2.83
C ALA A 170 2.60 -4.36 -2.72
N ASP A 171 3.51 -3.64 -3.38
CA ASP A 171 3.52 -2.17 -3.40
C ASP A 171 2.26 -1.58 -4.05
N CYS A 172 1.77 -2.15 -5.14
CA CYS A 172 0.53 -1.71 -5.78
C CYS A 172 -0.70 -1.91 -4.88
N LEU A 173 -0.77 -3.06 -4.19
CA LEU A 173 -1.83 -3.35 -3.24
C LEU A 173 -1.74 -2.43 -2.00
N LYS A 174 -0.52 -2.17 -1.53
CA LYS A 174 -0.24 -1.20 -0.47
C LYS A 174 -0.70 0.19 -0.89
N PHE A 175 -0.35 0.62 -2.10
CA PHE A 175 -0.76 1.91 -2.64
C PHE A 175 -2.28 2.06 -2.56
N LEU A 176 -3.04 1.07 -3.04
CA LEU A 176 -4.50 1.04 -2.94
C LEU A 176 -4.99 1.16 -1.49
N ILE A 177 -4.38 0.42 -0.56
CA ILE A 177 -4.70 0.54 0.87
C ILE A 177 -4.56 1.99 1.30
N TYR A 178 -3.43 2.66 1.03
CA TYR A 178 -3.21 4.02 1.52
C TYR A 178 -4.12 5.08 0.87
N VAL A 179 -4.36 4.98 -0.45
CA VAL A 179 -5.02 6.04 -1.22
C VAL A 179 -6.51 5.83 -1.48
N ARG A 180 -7.11 4.76 -0.98
CA ARG A 180 -8.50 4.37 -1.27
C ARG A 180 -9.55 5.49 -1.12
N ASN A 181 -9.35 6.46 -0.24
CA ASN A 181 -10.31 7.57 -0.07
C ASN A 181 -10.13 8.71 -1.08
N GLN A 182 -9.13 8.60 -1.96
CA GLN A 182 -8.79 9.57 -3.01
C GLN A 182 -9.19 9.05 -4.39
N LEU A 183 -9.69 7.82 -4.49
CA LEU A 183 -10.17 7.21 -5.72
C LEU A 183 -11.68 7.39 -5.85
N ASP A 184 -12.16 7.45 -7.09
CA ASP A 184 -13.59 7.48 -7.37
C ASP A 184 -14.22 6.09 -7.19
N ARG A 185 -15.56 6.06 -7.18
CA ARG A 185 -16.31 4.81 -6.98
C ARG A 185 -15.99 3.77 -8.05
N ASP A 186 -15.85 4.19 -9.31
CA ASP A 186 -15.61 3.28 -10.43
C ASP A 186 -14.25 2.58 -10.29
N ALA A 187 -13.20 3.33 -9.97
CA ALA A 187 -11.89 2.79 -9.68
C ALA A 187 -11.93 1.82 -8.49
N LEU A 188 -12.66 2.14 -7.41
CA LEU A 188 -12.80 1.26 -6.24
C LEU A 188 -13.49 -0.07 -6.60
N VAL A 189 -14.61 -0.01 -7.32
CA VAL A 189 -15.36 -1.21 -7.73
C VAL A 189 -14.53 -2.09 -8.66
N LYS A 190 -13.79 -1.49 -9.61
CA LYS A 190 -12.89 -2.21 -10.51
C LYS A 190 -11.65 -2.77 -9.80
N SER A 191 -11.14 -2.10 -8.77
CA SER A 191 -9.97 -2.56 -8.01
C SER A 191 -10.25 -3.82 -7.20
N LEU A 192 -11.48 -4.03 -6.75
CA LEU A 192 -11.85 -5.12 -5.87
C LEU A 192 -11.60 -6.53 -6.49
N PRO A 193 -12.12 -6.85 -7.70
CA PRO A 193 -11.82 -8.12 -8.34
C PRO A 193 -10.33 -8.27 -8.66
N GLU A 194 -9.63 -7.18 -8.99
CA GLU A 194 -8.17 -7.23 -9.21
C GLU A 194 -7.43 -7.62 -7.94
N CYS A 195 -7.77 -7.04 -6.78
CA CYS A 195 -7.21 -7.46 -5.49
C CYS A 195 -7.50 -8.94 -5.22
N ALA A 196 -8.71 -9.40 -5.50
CA ALA A 196 -9.10 -10.80 -5.30
C ALA A 196 -8.33 -11.79 -6.19
N ARG A 197 -7.74 -11.36 -7.31
CA ARG A 197 -6.86 -12.21 -8.13
C ARG A 197 -5.56 -12.53 -7.39
N TYR A 198 -5.00 -11.57 -6.67
CA TYR A 198 -3.73 -11.72 -5.94
C TYR A 198 -3.82 -12.61 -4.70
N LEU A 199 -5.03 -12.94 -4.23
CA LEU A 199 -5.22 -13.99 -3.22
C LEU A 199 -4.73 -15.36 -3.69
N SER A 200 -4.63 -15.58 -5.01
CA SER A 200 -4.11 -16.82 -5.60
C SER A 200 -2.59 -16.79 -5.83
N SER A 201 -1.87 -15.76 -5.37
CA SER A 201 -0.41 -15.69 -5.45
C SER A 201 0.23 -16.77 -4.58
N HIS A 202 1.44 -17.23 -4.92
CA HIS A 202 2.24 -18.11 -4.07
C HIS A 202 2.96 -17.36 -2.95
N ASN A 203 3.08 -16.03 -3.06
CA ASN A 203 3.76 -15.21 -2.07
C ASN A 203 2.79 -14.77 -0.95
N ILE A 204 3.15 -15.07 0.29
CA ILE A 204 2.32 -14.82 1.48
C ILE A 204 2.09 -13.31 1.71
N VAL A 205 3.11 -12.47 1.45
CA VAL A 205 2.97 -11.01 1.57
C VAL A 205 1.94 -10.50 0.57
N VAL A 206 2.02 -10.92 -0.69
CA VAL A 206 1.05 -10.52 -1.72
C VAL A 206 -0.38 -10.96 -1.36
N GLN A 207 -0.57 -12.21 -0.91
CA GLN A 207 -1.87 -12.70 -0.44
C GLN A 207 -2.43 -11.84 0.71
N THR A 208 -1.58 -11.50 1.67
CA THR A 208 -1.95 -10.72 2.85
C THR A 208 -2.34 -9.30 2.48
N TYR A 209 -1.54 -8.63 1.65
CA TYR A 209 -1.82 -7.28 1.18
C TYR A 209 -3.07 -7.25 0.30
N ALA A 210 -3.32 -8.29 -0.49
CA ALA A 210 -4.54 -8.42 -1.28
C ALA A 210 -5.78 -8.50 -0.39
N ALA A 211 -5.76 -9.37 0.62
CA ALA A 211 -6.84 -9.49 1.60
C ALA A 211 -7.05 -8.18 2.37
N HIS A 212 -5.97 -7.54 2.81
CA HIS A 212 -6.04 -6.26 3.51
C HIS A 212 -6.58 -5.14 2.62
N ALA A 213 -6.14 -5.06 1.36
CA ALA A 213 -6.66 -4.10 0.38
C ALA A 213 -8.16 -4.29 0.17
N MET A 214 -8.63 -5.52 -0.05
CA MET A 214 -10.06 -5.82 -0.17
C MET A 214 -10.84 -5.34 1.06
N GLU A 215 -10.38 -5.69 2.27
CA GLU A 215 -11.02 -5.29 3.53
C GLU A 215 -11.10 -3.75 3.66
N ARG A 216 -10.03 -3.05 3.29
CA ARG A 216 -9.95 -1.59 3.38
C ARG A 216 -10.81 -0.88 2.33
N LEU A 217 -10.90 -1.43 1.10
CA LEU A 217 -11.73 -0.89 0.02
C LEU A 217 -13.22 -0.98 0.37
N LEU A 218 -13.65 -2.10 0.96
CA LEU A 218 -15.04 -2.32 1.40
C LEU A 218 -15.49 -1.38 2.53
N LEU A 219 -14.54 -0.73 3.20
CA LEU A 219 -14.80 0.25 4.26
C LEU A 219 -14.94 1.69 3.76
N VAL A 220 -14.60 1.96 2.49
CA VAL A 220 -14.68 3.30 1.92
C VAL A 220 -16.14 3.74 1.86
N ARG A 221 -16.41 4.95 2.35
CA ARG A 221 -17.75 5.56 2.35
C ARG A 221 -17.94 6.45 1.15
N HIS A 222 -19.17 6.59 0.69
CA HIS A 222 -19.47 7.48 -0.41
C HIS A 222 -19.21 8.95 0.01
N PRO A 223 -18.49 9.77 -0.78
CA PRO A 223 -18.19 11.15 -0.39
C PRO A 223 -19.43 12.00 -0.14
N ALA A 224 -20.47 11.82 -0.97
CA ALA A 224 -21.74 12.53 -0.83
C ALA A 224 -22.70 11.90 0.21
N ASP A 225 -22.45 10.65 0.62
CA ASP A 225 -23.30 9.95 1.58
C ASP A 225 -22.47 9.09 2.53
N GLN A 226 -22.16 9.67 3.70
CA GLN A 226 -21.36 8.99 4.70
C GLN A 226 -22.08 7.84 5.41
N LYS A 227 -23.37 7.61 5.14
CA LYS A 227 -24.10 6.46 5.71
C LYS A 227 -23.85 5.19 4.92
N HIS A 228 -23.58 5.30 3.62
CA HIS A 228 -23.40 4.15 2.73
C HIS A 228 -21.94 3.98 2.29
N THR A 229 -21.55 2.72 2.08
CA THR A 229 -20.26 2.37 1.51
C THR A 229 -20.24 2.67 0.02
N ALA A 230 -19.08 3.02 -0.52
CA ALA A 230 -18.91 3.29 -1.94
C ALA A 230 -19.15 2.02 -2.79
N ILE A 231 -18.68 0.88 -2.29
CA ILE A 231 -18.94 -0.45 -2.85
C ILE A 231 -20.18 -1.02 -2.16
N THR A 232 -21.16 -1.47 -2.94
CA THR A 232 -22.47 -1.94 -2.48
C THR A 232 -22.59 -3.45 -2.64
N LYS A 233 -23.57 -4.06 -1.97
CA LYS A 233 -23.83 -5.52 -2.07
C LYS A 233 -23.99 -6.01 -3.52
N ASN A 234 -24.60 -5.21 -4.39
CA ASN A 234 -24.84 -5.58 -5.79
C ASN A 234 -23.54 -5.70 -6.59
N ASP A 235 -22.52 -4.91 -6.22
CA ASP A 235 -21.21 -4.99 -6.86
C ASP A 235 -20.44 -6.27 -6.43
N LEU A 236 -20.78 -6.84 -5.27
CA LEU A 236 -20.09 -7.99 -4.66
C LEU A 236 -20.66 -9.35 -5.07
N ILE A 237 -22.00 -9.43 -5.20
CA ILE A 237 -22.72 -10.68 -5.49
C ILE A 237 -22.11 -11.48 -6.67
N PRO A 238 -21.74 -10.86 -7.81
CA PRO A 238 -21.19 -11.61 -8.95
C PRO A 238 -19.88 -12.34 -8.65
N TYR A 239 -19.12 -11.88 -7.65
CA TYR A 239 -17.79 -12.38 -7.32
C TYR A 239 -17.76 -13.20 -6.02
N ALA A 240 -18.88 -13.30 -5.31
CA ALA A 240 -18.92 -13.83 -3.95
C ALA A 240 -18.38 -15.26 -3.81
N GLN A 241 -18.86 -16.20 -4.64
CA GLN A 241 -18.34 -17.58 -4.63
C GLN A 241 -16.82 -17.62 -4.83
N SER A 242 -16.33 -16.97 -5.89
CA SER A 242 -14.90 -16.99 -6.22
C SER A 242 -14.04 -16.36 -5.13
N MET A 243 -14.51 -15.27 -4.51
CA MET A 243 -13.79 -14.61 -3.42
C MET A 243 -13.72 -15.48 -2.17
N TYR A 244 -14.83 -16.11 -1.77
CA TYR A 244 -14.83 -17.03 -0.62
C TYR A 244 -13.93 -18.23 -0.85
N ASP A 245 -13.97 -18.84 -2.03
CA ASP A 245 -13.13 -20.00 -2.34
C ASP A 245 -11.64 -19.66 -2.20
N LYS A 246 -11.21 -18.51 -2.73
CA LYS A 246 -9.81 -18.05 -2.61
C LYS A 246 -9.41 -17.73 -1.17
N LEU A 247 -10.25 -17.00 -0.43
CA LEU A 247 -9.98 -16.64 0.96
C LEU A 247 -9.86 -17.90 1.84
N PHE A 248 -10.77 -18.86 1.66
CA PHE A 248 -10.74 -20.11 2.41
C PHE A 248 -9.62 -21.06 1.98
N GLN A 249 -9.20 -21.02 0.72
CA GLN A 249 -8.02 -21.76 0.28
C GLN A 249 -6.78 -21.32 1.07
N ILE A 250 -6.62 -20.00 1.30
CA ILE A 250 -5.50 -19.49 2.12
C ILE A 250 -5.64 -19.97 3.57
N LEU A 251 -6.81 -19.79 4.19
CA LEU A 251 -7.04 -20.13 5.61
C LEU A 251 -7.00 -21.64 5.91
N THR A 252 -7.15 -22.49 4.89
CA THR A 252 -7.02 -23.95 5.04
C THR A 252 -5.65 -24.50 4.68
N SER A 253 -4.76 -23.64 4.15
CA SER A 253 -3.37 -23.99 3.86
C SER A 253 -2.54 -24.12 5.14
N ASP A 254 -1.54 -24.99 5.13
CA ASP A 254 -0.70 -25.22 6.32
C ASP A 254 0.26 -24.05 6.61
N LYS A 255 0.53 -23.19 5.63
CA LYS A 255 1.48 -22.07 5.75
C LYS A 255 0.85 -20.75 6.21
N SER A 256 -0.45 -20.56 5.97
CA SER A 256 -1.10 -19.25 6.13
C SER A 256 -2.43 -19.34 6.90
N TYR A 257 -2.70 -20.42 7.62
CA TYR A 257 -3.96 -20.60 8.36
C TYR A 257 -4.15 -19.57 9.49
N GLU A 258 -3.07 -18.99 10.01
CA GLU A 258 -3.09 -17.97 11.08
C GLU A 258 -3.18 -16.53 10.55
N ASN A 259 -3.34 -16.36 9.24
CA ASN A 259 -3.35 -15.03 8.63
C ASN A 259 -4.58 -14.21 9.03
N GLU A 260 -4.41 -13.32 10.02
CA GLU A 260 -5.49 -12.51 10.57
C GLU A 260 -6.10 -11.54 9.55
N TYR A 261 -5.33 -11.06 8.58
CA TYR A 261 -5.81 -10.14 7.55
C TYR A 261 -6.80 -10.83 6.61
N VAL A 262 -6.56 -12.10 6.29
CA VAL A 262 -7.48 -12.91 5.50
C VAL A 262 -8.78 -13.15 6.27
N MET A 263 -8.70 -13.44 7.57
CA MET A 263 -9.90 -13.59 8.40
C MET A 263 -10.70 -12.28 8.51
N ARG A 264 -10.02 -11.14 8.68
CA ARG A 264 -10.66 -9.81 8.65
C ARG A 264 -11.34 -9.53 7.30
N ALA A 265 -10.71 -9.92 6.19
CA ALA A 265 -11.30 -9.81 4.86
C ALA A 265 -12.56 -10.67 4.72
N VAL A 266 -12.55 -11.92 5.18
CA VAL A 266 -13.73 -12.80 5.19
C VAL A 266 -14.88 -12.18 5.99
N MET A 267 -14.60 -11.70 7.22
CA MET A 267 -15.61 -11.06 8.06
C MET A 267 -16.18 -9.80 7.40
N ARG A 268 -15.30 -8.93 6.85
CA ARG A 268 -15.71 -7.69 6.20
C ARG A 268 -16.55 -7.97 4.95
N PHE A 269 -16.09 -8.87 4.09
CA PHE A 269 -16.79 -9.24 2.86
C PHE A 269 -18.18 -9.81 3.16
N SER A 270 -18.28 -10.70 4.14
CA SER A 270 -19.56 -11.26 4.62
C SER A 270 -20.49 -10.17 5.15
N SER A 271 -19.97 -9.25 5.95
CA SER A 271 -20.74 -8.11 6.46
C SER A 271 -21.22 -7.18 5.34
N SER A 272 -20.45 -7.00 4.28
CA SER A 272 -20.80 -6.14 3.14
C SER A 272 -21.81 -6.77 2.18
N LEU A 273 -21.94 -8.10 2.18
CA LEU A 273 -22.94 -8.83 1.38
C LEU A 273 -24.35 -8.81 1.99
N HIS A 274 -24.49 -8.52 3.29
CA HIS A 274 -25.76 -8.58 4.01
C HIS A 274 -26.48 -9.93 3.76
N GLU A 275 -27.75 -9.92 3.35
CA GLU A 275 -28.53 -11.13 3.02
C GLU A 275 -27.93 -11.94 1.85
N GLY A 276 -27.07 -11.34 1.03
CA GLY A 276 -26.34 -12.04 -0.04
C GLY A 276 -25.36 -13.10 0.47
N VAL A 277 -25.08 -13.13 1.78
CA VAL A 277 -24.24 -14.16 2.40
C VAL A 277 -24.95 -15.50 2.60
N LEU A 278 -26.30 -15.50 2.66
CA LEU A 278 -27.09 -16.67 3.03
C LEU A 278 -26.73 -17.97 2.26
N PRO A 279 -26.50 -17.94 0.93
CA PRO A 279 -26.13 -19.14 0.18
C PRO A 279 -24.78 -19.75 0.61
N TYR A 280 -23.90 -18.95 1.22
CA TYR A 280 -22.53 -19.32 1.57
C TYR A 280 -22.36 -19.67 3.06
N LEU A 281 -23.41 -19.48 3.88
CA LEU A 281 -23.32 -19.63 5.34
C LEU A 281 -22.86 -21.01 5.79
N ASN A 282 -23.36 -22.08 5.17
CA ASN A 282 -22.95 -23.44 5.54
C ASN A 282 -21.44 -23.65 5.27
N GLN A 283 -20.95 -23.24 4.09
CA GLN A 283 -19.53 -23.28 3.75
C GLN A 283 -18.69 -22.43 4.71
N LEU A 284 -19.15 -21.22 5.03
CA LEU A 284 -18.49 -20.32 5.97
C LEU A 284 -18.35 -20.98 7.35
N MET A 285 -19.45 -21.52 7.89
CA MET A 285 -19.47 -22.14 9.21
C MET A 285 -18.57 -23.38 9.27
N ASP A 286 -18.64 -24.27 8.29
CA ASP A 286 -17.82 -25.48 8.25
C ASP A 286 -16.32 -25.13 8.22
N LYS A 287 -15.93 -24.14 7.40
CA LYS A 287 -14.54 -23.69 7.30
C LYS A 287 -14.07 -23.00 8.58
N LEU A 288 -14.89 -22.15 9.19
CA LEU A 288 -14.54 -21.48 10.46
C LEU A 288 -14.39 -22.47 11.60
N VAL A 289 -15.27 -23.47 11.71
CA VAL A 289 -15.14 -24.55 12.70
C VAL A 289 -13.85 -25.34 12.50
N LEU A 290 -13.49 -25.64 11.24
CA LEU A 290 -12.23 -26.31 10.93
C LEU A 290 -11.01 -25.49 11.39
N ILE A 291 -11.01 -24.20 11.11
CA ILE A 291 -9.92 -23.28 11.51
C ILE A 291 -9.80 -23.22 13.03
N LEU A 292 -10.92 -23.04 13.75
CA LEU A 292 -10.93 -22.98 15.21
C LEU A 292 -10.41 -24.27 15.86
N ARG A 293 -10.76 -25.44 15.29
CA ARG A 293 -10.26 -26.74 15.76
C ARG A 293 -8.75 -26.89 15.56
N ARG A 294 -8.17 -26.24 14.54
CA ARG A 294 -6.72 -26.24 14.32
C ARG A 294 -6.01 -25.32 15.30
N SER A 295 -6.53 -24.11 15.52
CA SER A 295 -5.93 -23.14 16.47
C SER A 295 -6.06 -23.55 17.93
N SER A 296 -6.96 -24.48 18.27
CA SER A 296 -7.15 -24.99 19.63
C SER A 296 -6.23 -26.17 19.99
N ARG A 297 -5.40 -26.63 19.06
CA ARG A 297 -4.41 -27.71 19.28
C ARG A 297 -3.05 -27.12 19.57
#